data_AF-A0A6J4PQ16-F1
#
_entry.id   AF-A0A6J4PQ16-F1
#
_cell.length_a   1.000
_cell.length_b   1.000
_cell.length_c   1.000
_cell.angle_alpha   90.00
_cell.angle_beta   90.00
_cell.angle_gamma   90.00
#
_symmetry.space_group_name_H-M   'P 1'
#
loop_
_entity.id
_entity.type
_entity.pdbx_description
1 polymer ?
#
loop_
_entity_poly.entity_id
_entity_poly.type
_entity_poly.pdbx_seq_one_letter_code
_entity_poly.pdbx_strand_id
1 'polypeptide(L)'
;MADKEIFCSIGIDIDAVAGWLGSYGGEDSPDDISRGMFSGEVGTPRLLRLFEKYDLQTTWFIPGHSIETFPEQVKMVVDAGHEIGSHGYSHENPVAMTPQQERDR
;
A
#
# COMPACT_ATOMS: atom_id res chain seq x y z
N MET A 1 19.90 -22.60 27.84
CA MET A 1 18.82 -21.63 27.63
C MET A 1 17.96 -22.19 26.51
N ALA A 2 16.64 -22.15 26.62
CA ALA A 2 15.78 -22.58 25.51
C ALA A 2 15.98 -21.62 24.33
N ASP A 3 16.05 -22.15 23.11
CA ASP A 3 16.14 -21.34 21.90
C ASP A 3 14.87 -20.49 21.77
N LYS A 4 15.05 -19.18 21.57
CA LYS A 4 13.93 -18.27 21.32
C LYS A 4 13.75 -18.14 19.82
N GLU A 5 12.57 -18.48 19.36
CA GLU A 5 12.13 -18.24 17.99
C GLU A 5 11.21 -17.01 18.01
N ILE A 6 11.62 -15.94 17.33
CA ILE A 6 10.89 -14.68 17.26
C ILE A 6 10.68 -14.32 15.79
N PHE A 7 9.42 -14.24 15.39
CA PHE A 7 9.03 -13.85 14.04
C PHE A 7 8.69 -12.37 14.04
N CYS A 8 9.29 -11.62 13.12
CA CYS A 8 9.02 -10.22 12.89
C CYS A 8 8.61 -10.03 11.43
N SER A 9 7.61 -9.19 11.18
CA SER A 9 7.15 -8.82 9.85
C SER A 9 7.01 -7.31 9.72
N ILE A 10 7.06 -6.83 8.48
CA ILE A 10 6.77 -5.44 8.12
C ILE A 10 5.68 -5.48 7.05
N GLY A 11 4.53 -4.91 7.37
CA GLY A 11 3.44 -4.66 6.44
C GLY A 11 3.51 -3.23 5.93
N ILE A 12 3.36 -3.03 4.63
CA ILE A 12 3.37 -1.72 3.98
C ILE A 12 2.05 -1.49 3.28
N ASP A 13 1.32 -0.46 3.71
CA ASP A 13 0.06 -0.06 3.09
C ASP A 13 0.36 1.05 2.07
N ILE A 14 0.12 0.80 0.77
CA ILE A 14 0.32 1.81 -0.29
C ILE A 14 -0.96 2.64 -0.45
N ASP A 15 -1.33 3.38 0.60
CA ASP A 15 -2.54 4.20 0.58
C ASP A 15 -2.49 5.24 -0.54
N ALA A 16 -1.34 5.90 -0.68
CA ALA A 16 -1.06 6.88 -1.73
C ALA A 16 -2.25 7.83 -1.97
N VAL A 17 -2.75 7.90 -3.21
CA VAL A 17 -3.92 8.72 -3.56
C VAL A 17 -5.22 8.10 -3.00
N ALA A 18 -5.31 6.78 -2.93
CA ALA A 18 -6.49 6.07 -2.43
C ALA A 18 -6.84 6.52 -1.00
N GLY A 19 -5.86 6.60 -0.11
CA GLY A 19 -6.08 7.07 1.27
C GLY A 19 -6.70 8.47 1.36
N TRP A 20 -6.25 9.40 0.52
CA TRP A 20 -6.81 10.76 0.47
C TRP A 20 -8.25 10.80 -0.04
N LEU A 21 -8.61 9.89 -0.95
CA LEU A 21 -9.96 9.77 -1.49
C LEU A 21 -10.92 9.06 -0.52
N GLY A 22 -10.49 7.99 0.14
CA GLY A 22 -11.39 7.13 0.92
C GLY A 22 -11.39 7.38 2.42
N SER A 23 -10.39 8.07 2.98
CA SER A 23 -10.21 8.12 4.44
C SER A 23 -9.69 9.44 5.01
N TYR A 24 -8.83 10.16 4.30
CA TYR A 24 -8.11 11.30 4.91
C TYR A 24 -8.67 12.68 4.53
N GLY A 25 -9.74 12.72 3.74
CA GLY A 25 -10.46 13.96 3.39
C GLY A 25 -9.72 14.87 2.42
N GLY A 26 -8.88 14.31 1.54
CA GLY A 26 -8.11 15.03 0.54
C GLY A 26 -8.76 15.06 -0.85
N GLU A 27 -9.99 14.59 -0.99
CA GLU A 27 -10.70 14.42 -2.27
C GLU A 27 -10.76 15.71 -3.11
N ASP A 28 -10.92 16.86 -2.48
CA ASP A 28 -10.99 18.18 -3.13
C ASP A 28 -9.69 19.00 -2.97
N SER A 29 -8.58 18.36 -2.59
CA SER A 29 -7.32 19.03 -2.26
C SER A 29 -6.18 18.59 -3.20
N PRO A 30 -5.83 19.38 -4.22
CA PRO A 30 -4.73 19.05 -5.12
C PRO A 30 -3.38 18.86 -4.41
N ASP A 31 -3.16 19.57 -3.30
CA ASP A 31 -1.94 19.42 -2.49
C ASP A 31 -1.87 18.01 -1.88
N ASP A 32 -3.00 17.51 -1.36
CA ASP A 32 -3.08 16.19 -0.76
C ASP A 32 -2.96 15.07 -1.79
N ILE A 33 -3.62 15.24 -2.95
CA ILE A 33 -3.44 14.32 -4.07
C ILE A 33 -1.96 14.28 -4.50
N SER A 34 -1.27 15.41 -4.51
CA SER A 34 0.17 15.44 -4.82
C SER A 34 1.03 14.68 -3.80
N ARG A 35 0.66 14.70 -2.51
CA ARG A 35 1.29 13.88 -1.46
C ARG A 35 1.03 12.40 -1.70
N GLY A 36 -0.16 12.03 -2.18
CA GLY A 36 -0.48 10.67 -2.62
C GLY A 36 0.40 10.21 -3.80
N MET A 37 0.59 11.07 -4.80
CA MET A 37 1.49 10.80 -5.94
C MET A 37 2.93 10.55 -5.48
N PHE A 38 3.43 11.37 -4.55
CA PHE A 38 4.75 11.17 -3.96
C PHE A 38 4.90 9.80 -3.30
N SER A 39 3.91 9.34 -2.54
CA SER A 39 3.96 8.02 -1.88
C SER A 39 4.13 6.89 -2.89
N GLY A 40 3.37 6.89 -3.98
CA GLY A 40 3.49 5.89 -5.05
C GLY A 40 4.80 6.00 -5.83
N GLU A 41 5.08 7.16 -6.40
CA GLU A 41 6.20 7.35 -7.35
C GLU A 41 7.58 7.40 -6.68
N VAL A 42 7.65 7.93 -5.46
CA VAL A 42 8.92 8.18 -4.75
C VAL A 42 9.05 7.33 -3.49
N GLY A 43 7.96 7.16 -2.74
CA GLY A 43 7.93 6.37 -1.51
C GLY A 43 8.22 4.89 -1.76
N THR A 44 7.49 4.27 -2.69
CA THR A 44 7.65 2.84 -3.02
C THR A 44 9.10 2.48 -3.42
N PRO A 45 9.75 3.17 -4.39
CA PRO A 45 11.14 2.86 -4.71
C PRO A 45 12.13 3.10 -3.56
N ARG A 46 11.85 4.04 -2.65
CA ARG A 46 12.71 4.29 -1.47
C ARG A 46 12.63 3.15 -0.46
N LEU A 47 11.42 2.65 -0.20
CA LEU A 47 11.21 1.53 0.70
C LEU A 47 11.78 0.22 0.13
N LEU A 48 11.61 -0.03 -1.17
CA LEU A 48 12.25 -1.19 -1.83
C LEU A 48 13.77 -1.18 -1.67
N ARG A 49 14.43 -0.03 -1.92
CA ARG A 49 15.88 0.10 -1.67
C ARG A 49 16.26 -0.09 -0.21
N LEU A 50 15.39 0.32 0.73
CA LEU A 50 15.62 0.11 2.15
C LEU A 50 15.59 -1.40 2.48
N PHE A 51 14.59 -2.13 2.00
CA PHE A 51 14.46 -3.56 2.28
C PHE A 51 15.55 -4.38 1.58
N GLU A 52 15.90 -4.04 0.34
CA GLU A 52 17.03 -4.64 -0.37
C GLU A 52 18.34 -4.49 0.40
N LYS A 53 18.62 -3.29 0.95
CA LYS A 53 19.84 -3.02 1.73
C LYS A 53 20.00 -3.96 2.93
N TYR A 54 18.89 -4.41 3.52
CA TYR A 54 18.89 -5.25 4.72
C TYR A 54 18.48 -6.70 4.44
N ASP A 55 18.34 -7.09 3.16
CA ASP A 55 17.89 -8.41 2.75
C ASP A 55 16.57 -8.85 3.44
N LEU A 56 15.60 -7.92 3.48
CA LEU A 56 14.31 -8.12 4.14
C LEU A 56 13.21 -8.43 3.14
N GLN A 57 12.45 -9.50 3.39
CA GLN A 57 11.17 -9.76 2.74
C GLN A 57 10.02 -9.13 3.52
N THR A 58 9.06 -8.55 2.79
CA THR A 58 7.95 -7.75 3.36
C THR A 58 6.64 -8.06 2.62
N THR A 59 5.53 -7.64 3.20
CA THR A 59 4.19 -7.77 2.61
C THR A 59 3.63 -6.38 2.33
N TRP A 60 3.09 -6.18 1.14
CA TRP A 60 2.55 -4.91 0.67
C TRP A 60 1.04 -5.03 0.46
N PHE A 61 0.26 -4.28 1.22
CA PHE A 61 -1.20 -4.21 1.08
C PHE A 61 -1.51 -3.02 0.18
N ILE A 62 -2.00 -3.29 -1.03
CA ILE A 62 -2.10 -2.29 -2.10
C ILE A 62 -3.57 -2.12 -2.49
N PRO A 63 -4.15 -0.91 -2.33
CA PRO A 63 -5.47 -0.61 -2.87
C PRO A 63 -5.50 -0.78 -4.39
N GLY A 64 -6.60 -1.25 -4.95
CA GLY A 64 -6.78 -1.40 -6.40
C GLY A 64 -6.51 -0.11 -7.17
N HIS A 65 -6.94 1.04 -6.65
CA HIS A 65 -6.60 2.36 -7.20
C HIS A 65 -5.08 2.58 -7.27
N SER A 66 -4.34 2.22 -6.23
CA SER A 66 -2.87 2.34 -6.21
C SER A 66 -2.20 1.37 -7.19
N ILE A 67 -2.74 0.16 -7.37
CA ILE A 67 -2.27 -0.78 -8.40
C ILE A 67 -2.40 -0.17 -9.80
N GLU A 68 -3.55 0.40 -10.12
CA GLU A 68 -3.82 0.95 -11.46
C GLU A 68 -3.15 2.31 -11.69
N THR A 69 -2.93 3.09 -10.64
CA THR A 69 -2.25 4.41 -10.72
C THR A 69 -0.74 4.27 -10.83
N PHE A 70 -0.14 3.29 -10.14
CA PHE A 70 1.32 3.12 -10.06
C PHE A 70 1.78 1.72 -10.55
N PRO A 71 1.38 1.28 -11.76
CA PRO A 71 1.62 -0.08 -12.22
C PRO A 71 3.10 -0.44 -12.28
N GLU A 72 3.97 0.52 -12.62
CA GLU A 72 5.42 0.32 -12.66
C GLU A 72 5.99 0.07 -11.27
N GLN A 73 5.58 0.86 -10.26
CA GLN A 73 6.06 0.70 -8.89
C GLN A 73 5.51 -0.57 -8.25
N VAL A 74 4.26 -0.95 -8.53
CA VAL A 74 3.73 -2.25 -8.09
C VAL A 74 4.46 -3.40 -8.76
N LYS A 75 4.81 -3.28 -10.05
CA LYS A 75 5.66 -4.25 -10.72
C LYS A 75 7.04 -4.38 -10.05
N MET A 76 7.64 -3.28 -9.59
CA MET A 76 8.90 -3.34 -8.83
C MET A 76 8.76 -4.13 -7.52
N VAL A 77 7.62 -4.02 -6.83
CA VAL A 77 7.34 -4.80 -5.61
C VAL A 77 7.26 -6.30 -5.94
N VAL A 78 6.55 -6.67 -7.01
CA VAL A 78 6.45 -8.06 -7.49
C VAL A 78 7.82 -8.61 -7.90
N ASP A 79 8.56 -7.87 -8.72
CA ASP A 79 9.86 -8.29 -9.23
C ASP A 79 10.91 -8.44 -8.11
N ALA A 80 10.77 -7.70 -7.00
CA ALA A 80 11.57 -7.84 -5.78
C ALA A 80 11.19 -9.06 -4.90
N GLY A 81 10.12 -9.79 -5.27
CA GLY A 81 9.69 -11.01 -4.59
C GLY A 81 8.92 -10.78 -3.29
N HIS A 82 8.44 -9.56 -3.04
CA HIS A 82 7.58 -9.26 -1.89
C HIS A 82 6.16 -9.81 -2.08
N GLU A 83 5.49 -10.11 -0.96
CA GLU A 83 4.10 -10.54 -0.97
C GLU A 83 3.17 -9.34 -1.23
N ILE A 84 2.07 -9.56 -1.95
CA ILE A 84 1.00 -8.56 -2.15
C ILE A 84 -0.31 -9.05 -1.52
N GLY A 85 -0.91 -8.20 -0.69
CA GLY A 85 -2.24 -8.37 -0.11
C GLY A 85 -3.23 -7.33 -0.62
N SER A 86 -4.53 -7.63 -0.48
CA SER A 86 -5.61 -6.69 -0.81
C SER A 86 -5.75 -5.59 0.24
N HIS A 87 -6.09 -4.38 -0.20
CA HIS A 87 -6.36 -3.23 0.67
C HIS A 87 -7.53 -2.36 0.18
N GLY A 88 -8.59 -3.00 -0.33
CA GLY A 88 -9.73 -2.32 -0.95
C GLY A 88 -9.39 -1.72 -2.32
N TYR A 89 -10.18 -0.75 -2.80
CA TYR A 89 -9.93 -0.09 -4.08
C TYR A 89 -9.46 1.35 -3.89
N SER A 90 -10.31 2.24 -3.38
CA SER A 90 -9.99 3.64 -3.08
C SER A 90 -9.84 3.88 -1.58
N HIS A 91 -9.40 2.86 -0.83
CA HIS A 91 -9.23 2.92 0.63
C HIS A 91 -10.54 3.33 1.35
N GLU A 92 -11.66 2.75 0.88
CA GLU A 92 -12.97 2.94 1.48
C GLU A 92 -13.02 2.30 2.87
N ASN A 93 -13.60 3.01 3.85
CA ASN A 93 -13.82 2.42 5.17
C ASN A 93 -14.97 1.39 5.09
N PRO A 94 -14.72 0.08 5.35
CA PRO A 94 -15.75 -0.95 5.20
C PRO A 94 -16.99 -0.73 6.06
N VAL A 95 -16.84 -0.08 7.22
CA VAL A 95 -17.97 0.23 8.11
C VAL A 95 -18.96 1.22 7.47
N ALA A 96 -18.49 2.05 6.54
CA ALA A 96 -19.32 2.99 5.78
C ALA A 96 -19.93 2.38 4.51
N MET A 97 -19.62 1.11 4.21
CA MET A 97 -20.11 0.41 3.03
C MET A 97 -21.29 -0.50 3.37
N THR A 98 -22.16 -0.71 2.38
CA THR A 98 -23.08 -1.85 2.40
C THR A 98 -22.30 -3.15 2.13
N PRO A 99 -22.79 -4.32 2.55
CA PRO A 99 -22.13 -5.59 2.24
C PRO A 99 -21.95 -5.87 0.75
N GLN A 100 -22.79 -5.28 -0.12
CA GLN A 100 -22.63 -5.41 -1.56
C GLN A 100 -21.47 -4.54 -2.07
N GLN A 101 -21.40 -3.29 -1.61
CA GLN A 101 -20.27 -2.40 -1.94
C GLN A 101 -18.94 -3.00 -1.47
N GLU A 102 -18.87 -3.54 -0.25
CA GLU A 102 -17.66 -4.18 0.27
C GLU A 102 -17.25 -5.42 -0.55
N ARG A 103 -18.20 -6.18 -1.09
CA ARG A 103 -17.90 -7.36 -1.94
C ARG A 103 -17.40 -7.01 -3.34
N ASP A 104 -17.87 -5.90 -3.89
CA ASP A 104 -17.58 -5.49 -5.27
C ASP A 104 -16.32 -4.61 -5.39
N ARG A 105 -15.78 -4.16 -4.26
CA ARG A 105 -14.63 -3.26 -4.14
C ARG A 105 -13.36 -4.00 -3.74
#